data_AF-A0A958T202-F1
#
_entry.id   AF-A0A958T202-F1
#
_cell.length_a   1.000
_cell.length_b   1.000
_cell.length_c   1.000
_cell.angle_alpha   90.00
_cell.angle_beta   90.00
_cell.angle_gamma   90.00
#
_symmetry.space_group_name_H-M   'P 1'
#
loop_
_entity.id
_entity.type
_entity.pdbx_description
1 polymer ?
#
loop_
_entity_poly.entity_id
_entity_poly.type
_entity_poly.pdbx_seq_one_letter_code
_entity_poly.pdbx_strand_id
1 'polypeptide(L)'
;MTTHFDTLDYVIFAAYAILILSVGLWVSRGKKGHVKNTEDYFLAGKSLPWWAIGASLIAANISAEQFIGMSGSGFALGLAIASYEWMAAITLIIVGKYFLPIFIEKGIYTIPEFVEKRFSTNLKTILAIFWIALYIFVNLTSVLY
;
A
#
# COMPACT_ATOMS: atom_id res chain seq x y z
N MET A 1 -5.63 -34.25 11.02
CA MET A 1 -4.73 -33.08 10.95
C MET A 1 -4.53 -32.61 12.38
N THR A 2 -3.33 -32.74 12.93
CA THR A 2 -3.03 -32.31 14.29
C THR A 2 -3.02 -30.78 14.33
N THR A 3 -4.08 -30.21 14.89
CA THR A 3 -4.33 -28.76 15.01
C THR A 3 -3.59 -28.17 16.21
N HIS A 4 -2.27 -28.36 16.27
CA HIS A 4 -1.42 -27.72 17.28
C HIS A 4 -0.20 -27.11 16.60
N PHE A 5 0.06 -25.84 16.91
CA PHE A 5 1.30 -25.17 16.51
C PHE A 5 2.46 -25.85 17.19
N ASP A 6 3.45 -26.29 16.40
CA ASP A 6 4.65 -26.86 16.97
C ASP A 6 5.47 -25.77 17.66
N THR A 7 6.28 -26.17 18.64
CA THR A 7 7.19 -25.25 19.34
C THR A 7 8.10 -24.50 18.35
N LEU A 8 8.44 -25.14 17.23
CA LEU A 8 9.22 -24.57 16.14
C LEU A 8 8.46 -23.42 15.45
N ASP A 9 7.16 -23.55 15.20
CA ASP A 9 6.35 -22.49 14.57
C ASP A 9 6.28 -21.24 15.45
N TYR A 10 6.12 -21.41 16.76
CA TYR A 10 6.15 -20.30 17.72
C TYR A 10 7.49 -19.58 17.74
N VAL A 11 8.60 -20.33 17.67
CA VAL A 11 9.94 -19.76 17.62
C VAL A 11 10.15 -18.95 16.34
N ILE A 12 9.73 -19.47 15.17
CA ILE A 12 9.82 -18.75 13.89
C ILE A 12 8.96 -17.47 13.94
N PHE A 13 7.72 -17.57 14.42
CA PHE A 13 6.83 -16.43 14.54
C PHE A 13 7.40 -15.34 15.45
N ALA A 14 7.89 -15.70 16.63
CA ALA A 14 8.50 -14.77 17.57
C ALA A 14 9.78 -14.13 16.99
N ALA A 15 10.64 -14.93 16.34
CA ALA A 15 11.85 -14.43 15.70
C ALA A 15 11.54 -13.44 14.57
N TYR A 16 10.53 -13.73 13.74
CA TYR A 16 10.08 -12.83 12.67
C TYR A 16 9.55 -11.51 13.23
N ALA A 17 8.70 -11.56 14.27
CA ALA A 17 8.19 -10.36 14.93
C ALA A 17 9.31 -9.50 15.54
N ILE A 18 10.26 -10.13 16.23
CA ILE A 18 11.43 -9.43 16.80
C ILE A 18 12.30 -8.83 15.69
N LEU A 19 12.49 -9.53 14.57
CA LEU A 19 13.26 -9.01 13.43
C LEU A 19 12.60 -7.76 12.85
N ILE A 20 11.29 -7.79 12.57
CA ILE A 20 10.57 -6.60 12.07
C ILE A 20 10.64 -5.45 13.06
N LEU A 21 10.36 -5.72 14.35
CA LEU A 21 10.42 -4.68 15.38
C LEU A 21 11.82 -4.11 15.54
N SER A 22 12.86 -4.95 15.52
CA SER A 22 14.25 -4.51 15.65
C SER A 22 14.71 -3.71 14.44
N VAL A 23 14.38 -4.12 13.21
CA VAL A 23 14.65 -3.34 11.98
C VAL A 23 13.87 -2.03 12.02
N GLY A 24 12.58 -2.06 12.38
CA GLY A 24 11.74 -0.88 12.50
C GLY A 24 12.29 0.11 13.52
N LEU A 25 12.70 -0.36 14.71
CA LEU A 25 13.32 0.46 15.74
C LEU A 25 14.71 0.95 15.33
N TRP A 26 15.50 0.14 14.62
CA TRP A 26 16.84 0.52 14.15
C TRP A 26 16.77 1.60 13.06
N VAL A 27 15.85 1.47 12.09
CA VAL A 27 15.61 2.46 11.04
C VAL A 27 14.92 3.72 11.60
N SER A 28 14.01 3.56 12.56
CA SER A 28 13.35 4.68 13.26
C SER A 28 14.32 5.48 14.13
N ARG A 29 15.30 4.82 14.74
CA ARG A 29 16.42 5.47 15.46
C ARG A 29 17.36 6.14 14.45
N GLY A 30 16.99 7.36 14.05
CA GLY A 30 17.79 8.20 13.18
C GLY A 30 19.24 8.39 13.67
N LYS A 31 20.17 8.49 12.73
CA LYS A 31 21.57 8.89 12.99
C LYS A 31 21.60 10.11 13.91
N LYS A 32 22.37 10.05 15.01
CA LYS A 32 22.64 11.19 15.89
C LYS A 32 23.18 12.36 15.04
N GLY A 33 22.42 13.46 14.95
CA GLY A 33 22.91 14.72 14.41
C GLY A 33 22.53 15.09 12.97
N HIS A 34 21.45 14.56 12.37
CA HIS A 34 20.89 15.13 11.14
C HIS A 34 19.44 15.58 11.38
N VAL A 35 19.21 16.89 11.24
CA VAL A 35 17.88 17.48 11.17
C VAL A 35 17.25 16.99 9.87
N LYS A 36 16.36 15.99 9.95
CA LYS A 36 15.64 15.45 8.80
C LYS A 36 14.71 16.54 8.26
N ASN A 37 15.12 17.23 7.20
CA ASN A 37 14.21 18.09 6.45
C ASN A 37 13.14 17.18 5.81
N THR A 38 11.87 17.59 5.86
CA THR A 38 10.71 16.83 5.36
C THR A 38 10.89 16.42 3.89
N GLU A 39 11.68 17.18 3.13
CA GLU A 39 12.05 16.87 1.75
C GLU A 39 12.87 15.58 1.61
N ASP A 40 13.86 15.30 2.47
CA ASP A 40 14.71 14.10 2.32
C ASP A 40 13.94 12.81 2.61
N TYR A 41 12.95 12.86 3.51
CA TYR A 41 12.13 11.71 3.89
C TYR A 41 11.03 11.41 2.86
N PHE A 42 10.47 12.43 2.20
CA PHE A 42 9.44 12.26 1.17
C PHE A 42 10.01 12.11 -0.25
N LEU A 43 11.14 12.73 -0.57
CA LEU A 43 11.67 12.71 -1.94
C LEU A 43 12.68 11.62 -2.23
N ALA A 44 13.31 10.97 -1.23
CA ALA A 44 14.43 10.05 -1.46
C ALA A 44 15.35 10.57 -2.61
N GLY A 45 15.65 11.87 -2.57
CA GLY A 45 16.48 12.57 -3.54
C GLY A 45 16.05 12.54 -5.01
N LYS A 46 14.78 12.32 -5.38
CA LYS A 46 14.33 12.16 -6.78
C LYS A 46 15.10 11.05 -7.55
N SER A 47 15.81 10.17 -6.86
CA SER A 47 16.77 9.23 -7.45
C SER A 47 16.38 7.77 -7.25
N LEU A 48 15.13 7.49 -6.89
CA LEU A 48 14.61 6.13 -6.83
C LEU A 48 14.67 5.51 -8.23
N PRO A 49 15.39 4.40 -8.43
CA PRO A 49 15.45 3.75 -9.72
C PRO A 49 14.06 3.20 -10.09
N TRP A 50 13.76 3.12 -11.38
CA TRP A 50 12.44 2.73 -11.90
C TRP A 50 11.94 1.39 -11.34
N TRP A 51 12.84 0.43 -11.11
CA TRP A 51 12.50 -0.88 -10.55
C TRP A 51 12.09 -0.79 -9.08
N ALA A 52 12.68 0.13 -8.30
CA ALA A 52 12.30 0.34 -6.90
C ALA A 52 10.93 1.01 -6.80
N ILE A 53 10.63 1.95 -7.70
CA ILE A 53 9.31 2.59 -7.79
C ILE A 53 8.25 1.54 -8.16
N GLY A 54 8.52 0.72 -9.18
CA GLY A 54 7.62 -0.36 -9.60
C GLY A 54 7.37 -1.39 -8.48
N ALA A 55 8.44 -1.86 -7.83
CA ALA A 55 8.33 -2.80 -6.72
C ALA A 55 7.54 -2.21 -5.55
N SER A 56 7.73 -0.94 -5.21
CA SER A 56 6.97 -0.26 -4.16
C SER A 56 5.48 -0.14 -4.51
N LEU A 57 5.13 0.12 -5.76
CA LEU A 57 3.73 0.21 -6.20
C LEU A 57 3.01 -1.15 -6.07
N ILE A 58 3.68 -2.24 -6.47
CA ILE A 58 3.13 -3.59 -6.30
C ILE A 58 3.06 -3.96 -4.81
N ALA A 59 4.13 -3.71 -4.05
CA ALA A 59 4.17 -4.00 -2.62
C ALA A 59 3.08 -3.24 -1.83
N ALA A 60 2.75 -2.01 -2.23
CA ALA A 60 1.67 -1.23 -1.62
C ALA A 60 0.26 -1.76 -1.94
N ASN A 61 0.12 -2.55 -3.01
CA ASN A 61 -1.15 -3.16 -3.40
C ASN A 61 -1.37 -4.54 -2.77
N ILE A 62 -0.30 -5.22 -2.37
CA ILE A 62 -0.37 -6.57 -1.78
C ILE A 62 -0.65 -6.48 -0.27
N SER A 63 -1.83 -6.92 0.14
CA SER A 63 -2.26 -7.03 1.54
C SER A 63 -2.55 -8.48 1.94
N ALA A 64 -2.59 -8.75 3.25
CA ALA A 64 -2.98 -10.07 3.76
C ALA A 64 -4.41 -10.46 3.31
N GLU A 65 -5.31 -9.49 3.26
CA GLU A 65 -6.67 -9.64 2.74
C GLU A 65 -6.67 -10.08 1.27
N GLN A 66 -5.83 -9.45 0.43
CA GLN A 66 -5.69 -9.80 -0.98
C GLN A 66 -5.23 -11.27 -1.12
N PHE A 67 -4.28 -11.72 -0.30
CA PHE A 67 -3.81 -13.11 -0.33
C PHE A 67 -4.91 -14.11 0.02
N ILE A 68 -5.68 -13.88 1.09
CA ILE A 68 -6.73 -14.79 1.53
C ILE A 68 -7.93 -14.73 0.57
N GLY A 69 -8.39 -13.53 0.23
CA GLY A 69 -9.56 -13.30 -0.62
C GLY A 69 -9.38 -13.75 -2.07
N MET A 70 -8.22 -13.46 -2.68
CA MET A 70 -7.92 -13.91 -4.05
C MET A 70 -7.75 -15.42 -4.10
N SER A 71 -7.16 -16.04 -3.08
CA SER A 71 -7.03 -17.50 -3.01
C SER A 71 -8.39 -18.18 -2.85
N GLY A 72 -9.28 -17.63 -2.02
CA GLY A 72 -10.66 -18.10 -1.88
C GLY A 72 -11.45 -17.97 -3.19
N SER A 73 -11.30 -16.84 -3.88
CA SER A 73 -11.90 -16.62 -5.20
C SER A 73 -11.29 -17.54 -6.26
N GLY A 74 -10.00 -17.83 -6.19
CA GLY A 74 -9.32 -18.80 -7.05
C GLY A 74 -9.77 -20.24 -6.83
N PHE A 75 -10.15 -20.61 -5.60
CA PHE A 75 -10.78 -21.91 -5.33
C PHE A 75 -12.16 -22.02 -5.98
N ALA A 76 -12.97 -20.95 -5.95
CA ALA A 76 -14.32 -20.95 -6.50
C ALA A 76 -14.38 -20.73 -8.03
N LEU A 77 -13.56 -19.82 -8.57
CA LEU A 77 -13.59 -19.33 -9.95
C LEU A 77 -12.39 -19.77 -10.78
N GLY A 78 -11.39 -20.43 -10.18
CA GLY A 78 -10.17 -20.84 -10.85
C GLY A 78 -9.31 -19.66 -11.31
N LEU A 79 -8.63 -19.83 -12.45
CA LEU A 79 -7.72 -18.82 -13.01
C LEU A 79 -8.44 -17.54 -13.49
N ALA A 80 -9.78 -17.56 -13.61
CA ALA A 80 -10.53 -16.40 -14.09
C ALA A 80 -10.32 -15.15 -13.23
N ILE A 81 -10.07 -15.31 -11.91
CA ILE A 81 -9.79 -14.19 -11.01
C ILE A 81 -8.50 -13.43 -11.37
N ALA A 82 -7.52 -14.09 -11.99
CA ALA A 82 -6.28 -13.46 -12.44
C ALA A 82 -6.51 -12.39 -13.53
N SER A 83 -7.67 -12.40 -14.19
CA SER A 83 -8.06 -11.35 -15.14
C SER A 83 -8.08 -9.96 -14.49
N TYR A 84 -8.38 -9.85 -13.18
CA TYR A 84 -8.30 -8.59 -12.44
C TYR A 84 -6.88 -8.02 -12.44
N GLU A 85 -5.87 -8.85 -12.16
CA GLU A 85 -4.47 -8.45 -12.14
C GLU A 85 -3.95 -8.09 -13.54
N TRP A 86 -4.34 -8.87 -14.56
CA TRP A 86 -3.96 -8.58 -15.95
C TRP A 86 -4.54 -7.25 -16.44
N MET A 87 -5.80 -6.96 -16.08
CA MET A 87 -6.44 -5.71 -16.44
C MET A 87 -5.88 -4.52 -15.63
N ALA A 88 -5.49 -4.75 -14.37
CA ALA A 88 -4.80 -3.76 -13.56
C ALA A 88 -3.44 -3.37 -14.16
N ALA A 89 -2.66 -4.33 -14.66
CA ALA A 89 -1.39 -4.07 -15.33
C ALA A 89 -1.54 -3.13 -16.54
N ILE A 90 -2.53 -3.38 -17.40
CA ILE A 90 -2.84 -2.52 -18.55
C ILE A 90 -3.28 -1.12 -18.08
N THR A 91 -4.12 -1.07 -17.04
CA THR A 91 -4.60 0.20 -16.47
C THR A 91 -3.44 1.03 -15.91
N LEU A 92 -2.47 0.41 -15.25
CA LEU A 92 -1.27 1.09 -14.73
C LEU A 92 -0.44 1.72 -15.85
N ILE A 93 -0.33 1.09 -17.01
CA ILE A 93 0.35 1.67 -18.17
C ILE A 93 -0.38 2.92 -18.66
N ILE A 94 -1.71 2.88 -18.72
CA ILE A 94 -2.54 4.02 -19.14
C ILE A 94 -2.41 5.17 -18.12
N VAL A 95 -2.52 4.86 -16.83
CA VAL A 95 -2.38 5.85 -15.75
C VAL A 95 -0.98 6.48 -15.77
N GLY A 96 0.07 5.65 -15.90
CA GLY A 96 1.46 6.13 -15.96
C GLY A 96 1.72 7.03 -17.17
N LYS A 97 1.14 6.72 -18.33
CA LYS A 97 1.36 7.50 -19.55
C LYS A 97 0.52 8.77 -19.64
N TYR A 98 -0.75 8.74 -19.20
CA TYR A 98 -1.70 9.83 -19.44
C TYR A 98 -2.04 10.63 -18.18
N PHE A 99 -2.20 9.99 -17.03
CA PHE A 99 -2.63 10.66 -15.80
C PHE A 99 -1.47 11.21 -14.99
N LEU A 100 -0.39 10.43 -14.87
CA LEU A 100 0.79 10.81 -14.08
C LEU A 100 1.43 12.14 -14.53
N PRO A 101 1.61 12.42 -15.85
CA PRO A 101 2.16 13.70 -16.28
C PRO A 101 1.31 14.89 -15.83
N ILE A 102 -0.03 14.75 -15.87
CA ILE A 102 -0.97 15.81 -15.47
C ILE A 102 -0.86 16.10 -13.98
N PHE A 103 -0.73 15.08 -13.14
CA PHE A 103 -0.59 15.25 -11.69
C PHE A 103 0.74 15.91 -11.32
N ILE A 104 1.83 15.50 -11.96
CA ILE A 104 3.17 16.07 -11.71
C ILE A 104 3.22 17.53 -12.19
N GLU A 105 2.71 17.83 -13.38
CA GLU A 105 2.70 19.19 -13.94
C GLU A 105 1.87 20.18 -13.09
N LYS A 106 0.75 19.71 -12.52
CA LYS A 106 -0.11 20.52 -11.65
C LYS A 106 0.30 20.53 -10.17
N GLY A 107 1.40 19.86 -9.82
CA GLY A 107 1.90 19.73 -8.45
C GLY A 107 0.84 19.18 -7.50
N ILE A 108 0.18 18.10 -7.90
CA ILE A 108 -0.87 17.45 -7.11
C ILE A 108 -0.29 16.18 -6.51
N TYR A 109 -0.33 16.06 -5.19
CA TYR A 109 0.32 14.97 -4.47
C TYR A 109 -0.66 13.98 -3.85
N THR A 110 -1.93 14.38 -3.66
CA THR A 110 -2.96 13.50 -3.08
C THR A 110 -4.26 13.53 -3.89
N ILE A 111 -5.03 12.43 -3.85
CA ILE A 111 -6.33 12.36 -4.53
C ILE A 111 -7.35 13.38 -3.97
N PRO A 112 -7.47 13.58 -2.64
CA PRO A 112 -8.36 14.63 -2.12
C PRO A 112 -7.95 16.04 -2.57
N GLU A 113 -6.65 16.32 -2.70
CA GLU A 113 -6.13 17.59 -3.25
C GLU A 113 -6.50 17.75 -4.73
N PHE A 114 -6.42 16.68 -5.54
CA PHE A 114 -6.90 16.70 -6.92
C PHE A 114 -8.38 17.14 -6.99
N VAL A 115 -9.22 16.56 -6.13
CA VAL A 115 -10.66 16.83 -6.09
C VAL A 115 -10.94 18.26 -5.63
N GLU A 116 -10.19 18.76 -4.66
CA GLU A 116 -10.29 20.15 -4.21
C GLU A 116 -9.93 21.15 -5.31
N LYS A 117 -8.80 20.94 -5.99
CA LYS A 117 -8.36 21.82 -7.10
C LYS A 117 -9.30 21.73 -8.32
N ARG A 118 -9.95 20.59 -8.56
CA ARG A 118 -10.80 20.39 -9.74
C ARG A 118 -12.28 20.74 -9.53
N PHE A 119 -12.81 20.56 -8.33
CA PHE A 119 -14.24 20.66 -8.02
C PHE A 119 -14.52 21.64 -6.88
N SER A 120 -14.34 21.22 -5.62
CA SER A 120 -14.61 22.05 -4.43
C SER A 120 -14.06 21.42 -3.15
N THR A 121 -13.82 22.26 -2.13
CA THR A 121 -13.41 21.82 -0.79
C THR A 121 -14.47 20.97 -0.10
N ASN A 122 -15.77 21.23 -0.32
CA ASN A 122 -16.84 20.41 0.25
C ASN A 122 -16.77 18.95 -0.24
N LEU A 123 -16.51 18.75 -1.54
CA LEU A 123 -16.37 17.41 -2.11
C LEU A 123 -15.14 16.67 -1.57
N LYS A 124 -14.02 17.38 -1.34
CA LYS A 124 -12.83 16.83 -0.67
C LYS A 124 -13.18 16.29 0.72
N THR A 125 -13.91 17.06 1.52
CA THR A 125 -14.28 16.65 2.89
C THR A 125 -15.18 15.42 2.87
N ILE A 126 -16.18 15.38 1.98
CA ILE A 126 -17.06 14.22 1.81
C ILE A 126 -16.23 12.98 1.43
N LEU A 127 -15.32 13.12 0.46
CA LEU A 127 -14.49 12.02 -0.01
C LEU A 127 -13.51 11.54 1.09
N ALA A 128 -12.93 12.45 1.87
CA ALA A 128 -12.04 12.10 2.98
C ALA A 128 -12.79 11.32 4.08
N ILE A 129 -13.98 11.78 4.47
CA ILE A 129 -14.83 11.06 5.44
C ILE A 129 -15.21 9.68 4.89
N PHE A 130 -15.60 9.61 3.62
CA PHE A 130 -15.93 8.36 2.95
C PHE A 130 -14.75 7.37 2.96
N TRP A 131 -13.54 7.82 2.62
CA TRP A 131 -12.34 6.97 2.67
C TRP A 131 -12.03 6.44 4.06
N ILE A 132 -12.15 7.30 5.08
CA ILE A 132 -11.93 6.88 6.48
C ILE A 132 -12.99 5.84 6.89
N ALA A 133 -14.25 6.06 6.54
CA ALA A 133 -15.33 5.11 6.82
C ALA A 133 -15.08 3.76 6.11
N LEU A 134 -14.69 3.79 4.84
CA LEU A 134 -14.38 2.59 4.05
C LEU A 134 -13.21 1.80 4.67
N TYR A 135 -12.19 2.51 5.15
CA TYR A 135 -11.07 1.88 5.86
C TYR A 135 -11.52 1.20 7.17
N ILE A 136 -12.36 1.88 7.97
CA ILE A 136 -12.83 1.34 9.25
C ILE A 136 -13.81 0.17 9.05
N PHE A 137 -14.81 0.31 8.18
CA PHE A 137 -15.89 -0.67 8.05
C PHE A 137 -15.54 -1.84 7.14
N VAL A 138 -14.72 -1.64 6.11
CA VAL A 138 -14.41 -2.69 5.13
C VAL A 138 -13.04 -3.28 5.40
N ASN A 139 -11.97 -2.47 5.38
CA ASN A 139 -10.61 -3.00 5.53
C ASN A 139 -10.42 -3.61 6.93
N LEU A 140 -10.75 -2.87 7.99
CA LEU A 140 -10.58 -3.39 9.36
C LEU A 140 -11.38 -4.68 9.60
N THR A 141 -12.62 -4.73 9.12
CA THR A 141 -13.49 -5.91 9.24
C THR A 141 -12.94 -7.08 8.43
N SER A 142 -12.40 -6.83 7.23
CA SER A 142 -11.79 -7.87 6.39
C SER A 142 -10.47 -8.41 6.95
N VAL A 143 -9.73 -7.63 7.74
CA VAL A 143 -8.55 -8.12 8.47
C VAL A 143 -8.94 -8.98 9.68
N LEU A 144 -10.06 -8.64 10.33
CA LEU A 144 -10.53 -9.32 11.54
C LEU A 144 -11.26 -10.64 11.27
N TYR A 145 -11.75 -10.86 10.05
CA TYR A 145 -12.47 -12.06 9.63
C TYR A 145 -11.53 -13.09 8.97
#